data_AF-A0A1V5ZYI1-F1
#
_entry.id   AF-A0A1V5ZYI1-F1
#
_cell.length_a   1.000
_cell.length_b   1.000
_cell.length_c   1.000
_cell.angle_alpha   90.00
_cell.angle_beta   90.00
_cell.angle_gamma   90.00
#
_symmetry.space_group_name_H-M   'P 1'
#
loop_
_entity.id
_entity.type
_entity.pdbx_description
1 polymer ?
#
loop_
_entity_poly.entity_id
_entity_poly.type
_entity_poly.pdbx_seq_one_letter_code
_entity_poly.pdbx_strand_id
1 'polypeptide(L)'
;MATENKNFVTSLAAGEDLYASGYRYHAIALNDGKLAVNGEEASGILLNKPKSGEHLELGYGGEMIFAAGQALTAGDKVTVTTSGWFMKADSLDPGDIIVGEVKANVTSGSLGTGIFWFPNADYVPQGFTANIAAKDAIGAGYAADLFAGAVAAAGYDADAVAQNTVSSGGTTNFLLLGIGAGRVGAPTSAGQNLTVTTSGYFTPAVTSGGMVVAKAISAIASGTTGNIMFYGQGGYKATSWTA
;
A
#
# COMPACT_ATOMS: atom_id res chain seq x y z
N MET A 1 -17.51 -15.84 -16.56
CA MET A 1 -16.51 -14.87 -17.07
C MET A 1 -15.28 -15.04 -16.22
N ALA A 2 -14.11 -15.32 -16.83
CA ALA A 2 -12.86 -15.31 -16.08
C ALA A 2 -12.57 -13.86 -15.71
N THR A 3 -12.43 -13.58 -14.41
CA THR A 3 -11.92 -12.30 -13.93
C THR A 3 -10.49 -12.18 -14.45
N GLU A 4 -10.24 -11.30 -15.41
CA GLU A 4 -8.86 -10.97 -15.80
C GLU A 4 -8.18 -10.26 -14.63
N ASN A 5 -7.16 -10.89 -14.06
CA ASN A 5 -6.28 -10.25 -13.10
C ASN A 5 -5.54 -9.12 -13.82
N LYS A 6 -5.87 -7.87 -13.49
CA LYS A 6 -5.19 -6.69 -14.04
C LYS A 6 -3.93 -6.44 -13.23
N ASN A 7 -2.79 -6.53 -13.91
CA ASN A 7 -1.50 -6.17 -13.34
C ASN A 7 -0.97 -4.92 -14.04
N PHE A 8 -0.49 -3.98 -13.25
CA PHE A 8 0.18 -2.79 -13.73
C PHE A 8 1.68 -3.06 -13.75
N VAL A 9 2.31 -2.80 -14.89
CA VAL A 9 3.71 -3.15 -15.14
C VAL A 9 4.50 -1.92 -15.57
N THR A 10 5.74 -1.81 -15.11
CA THR A 10 6.74 -0.83 -15.55
C THR A 10 8.07 -1.53 -15.82
N SER A 11 9.06 -0.80 -16.34
CA SER A 11 10.38 -1.34 -16.64
C SER A 11 11.52 -0.37 -16.37
N LEU A 12 12.69 -0.90 -16.03
CA LEU A 12 13.94 -0.17 -15.90
C LEU A 12 15.15 -1.09 -16.18
N ALA A 13 16.37 -0.59 -16.04
CA ALA A 13 17.59 -1.40 -16.14
C ALA A 13 17.94 -2.02 -14.79
N ALA A 14 18.34 -3.30 -14.78
CA ALA A 14 18.75 -3.98 -13.56
C ALA A 14 20.06 -3.41 -13.00
N GLY A 15 20.06 -3.04 -11.72
CA GLY A 15 21.24 -2.53 -11.04
C GLY A 15 22.22 -3.60 -10.59
N GLU A 16 21.81 -4.87 -10.63
CA GLU A 16 22.60 -6.04 -10.23
C GLU A 16 22.16 -7.30 -11.00
N ASP A 17 22.86 -8.42 -10.80
CA ASP A 17 22.45 -9.71 -11.37
C ASP A 17 21.29 -10.31 -10.57
N LEU A 18 20.08 -10.21 -11.12
CA LEU A 18 18.84 -10.75 -10.55
C LEU A 18 18.51 -12.15 -11.08
N TYR A 19 19.29 -12.66 -12.05
CA TYR A 19 19.16 -14.02 -12.60
C TYR A 19 19.81 -15.05 -11.69
N ALA A 20 21.04 -14.78 -11.24
CA ALA A 20 21.89 -15.76 -10.54
C ALA A 20 21.38 -16.18 -9.15
N SER A 21 20.54 -15.37 -8.53
CA SER A 21 20.18 -15.52 -7.12
C SER A 21 18.72 -15.93 -6.88
N GLY A 22 17.98 -16.29 -7.93
CA GLY A 22 16.59 -16.76 -7.79
C GLY A 22 15.60 -15.68 -7.34
N TYR A 23 15.95 -14.39 -7.48
CA TYR A 23 15.19 -13.24 -6.99
C TYR A 23 13.90 -12.92 -7.73
N ARG A 24 13.44 -13.78 -8.64
CA ARG A 24 12.12 -13.60 -9.26
C ARG A 24 11.07 -13.53 -8.16
N TYR A 25 10.12 -12.61 -8.31
CA TYR A 25 9.04 -12.35 -7.34
C TYR A 25 9.47 -11.68 -6.03
N HIS A 26 10.70 -11.17 -5.94
CA HIS A 26 11.14 -10.29 -4.85
C HIS A 26 10.86 -8.82 -5.20
N ALA A 27 10.80 -7.98 -4.17
CA ALA A 27 10.62 -6.54 -4.33
C ALA A 27 11.92 -5.87 -4.83
N ILE A 28 11.76 -4.92 -5.75
CA ILE A 28 12.84 -4.15 -6.38
C ILE A 28 12.63 -2.66 -6.10
N ALA A 29 13.74 -1.96 -5.87
CA ALA A 29 13.79 -0.51 -5.75
C ALA A 29 13.89 0.14 -7.14
N LEU A 30 13.08 1.17 -7.41
CA LEU A 30 13.06 1.82 -8.72
C LEU A 30 14.27 2.74 -8.96
N ASN A 31 14.83 3.29 -7.90
CA ASN A 31 15.92 4.26 -7.96
C ASN A 31 17.23 3.66 -8.53
N ASP A 32 17.53 2.40 -8.22
CA ASP A 32 18.75 1.74 -8.67
C ASP A 32 18.56 0.37 -9.31
N GLY A 33 17.33 -0.17 -9.35
CA GLY A 33 17.01 -1.44 -10.00
C GLY A 33 17.57 -2.66 -9.29
N LYS A 34 17.81 -2.58 -7.98
CA LYS A 34 18.26 -3.67 -7.10
C LYS A 34 17.15 -4.17 -6.19
N LEU A 35 17.41 -5.25 -5.46
CA LEU A 35 16.54 -5.70 -4.37
C LEU A 35 16.25 -4.57 -3.38
N ALA A 36 14.96 -4.35 -3.10
CA ALA A 36 14.54 -3.41 -2.09
C ALA A 36 15.00 -3.88 -0.69
N VAL A 37 15.43 -2.95 0.15
CA VAL A 37 15.88 -3.19 1.52
C VAL A 37 14.77 -2.96 2.55
N ASN A 38 13.71 -2.25 2.16
CA ASN A 38 12.53 -1.98 2.98
C ASN A 38 11.30 -1.66 2.10
N GLY A 39 10.12 -1.55 2.73
CA GLY A 39 8.87 -1.19 2.06
C GLY A 39 8.81 0.24 1.51
N GLU A 40 9.68 1.15 1.97
CA GLU A 40 9.69 2.56 1.52
C GLU A 40 10.22 2.71 0.09
N GLU A 41 11.28 1.99 -0.23
CA GLU A 41 11.87 2.02 -1.57
C GLU A 41 11.30 0.97 -2.52
N ALA A 42 10.61 -0.04 -1.98
CA ALA A 42 9.96 -1.07 -2.77
C ALA A 42 8.98 -0.44 -3.77
N SER A 43 9.25 -0.68 -5.05
CA SER A 43 8.51 -0.03 -6.15
C SER A 43 7.82 -1.03 -7.08
N GLY A 44 8.04 -2.32 -6.87
CA GLY A 44 7.38 -3.38 -7.62
C GLY A 44 7.98 -4.75 -7.36
N ILE A 45 7.33 -5.77 -7.90
CA ILE A 45 7.74 -7.17 -7.86
C ILE A 45 8.42 -7.53 -9.17
N LEU A 46 9.61 -8.14 -9.10
CA LEU A 46 10.35 -8.62 -10.27
C LEU A 46 9.60 -9.74 -11.02
N LEU A 47 9.26 -9.53 -12.28
CA LEU A 47 8.50 -10.48 -13.10
C LEU A 47 9.37 -11.36 -14.01
N ASN A 48 10.56 -10.89 -14.37
CA ASN A 48 11.53 -11.58 -15.23
C ASN A 48 12.83 -11.92 -14.48
N LYS A 49 13.91 -12.30 -15.21
CA LYS A 49 15.20 -12.72 -14.62
C LYS A 49 16.37 -12.03 -15.34
N PRO A 50 16.54 -10.71 -15.17
CA PRO A 50 17.60 -9.96 -15.86
C PRO A 50 18.95 -10.12 -15.16
N LYS A 51 20.03 -10.01 -15.93
CA LYS A 51 21.37 -9.73 -15.41
C LYS A 51 21.58 -8.24 -15.26
N SER A 52 22.68 -7.84 -14.60
CA SER A 52 23.06 -6.43 -14.45
C SER A 52 23.07 -5.70 -15.80
N GLY A 53 22.39 -4.56 -15.86
CA GLY A 53 22.23 -3.72 -17.04
C GLY A 53 21.19 -4.20 -18.05
N GLU A 54 20.59 -5.39 -17.85
CA GLU A 54 19.52 -5.90 -18.71
C GLU A 54 18.15 -5.31 -18.34
N HIS A 55 17.18 -5.47 -19.24
CA HIS A 55 15.81 -5.01 -19.05
C HIS A 55 15.12 -5.79 -17.92
N LEU A 56 14.65 -5.07 -16.90
CA LEU A 56 13.87 -5.63 -15.81
C LEU A 56 12.41 -5.17 -15.88
N GLU A 57 11.51 -6.11 -15.62
CA GLU A 57 10.05 -5.88 -15.64
C GLU A 57 9.51 -5.95 -14.21
N LEU A 58 8.79 -4.91 -13.80
CA LEU A 58 8.20 -4.78 -12.45
C LEU A 58 6.68 -4.74 -12.52
N GLY A 59 6.04 -5.63 -11.77
CA GLY A 59 4.64 -5.49 -11.42
C GLY A 59 4.50 -4.55 -10.21
N TYR A 60 3.85 -3.40 -10.38
CA TYR A 60 3.73 -2.38 -9.32
C TYR A 60 2.31 -2.25 -8.74
N GLY A 61 1.34 -2.96 -9.31
CA GLY A 61 -0.03 -2.96 -8.81
C GLY A 61 -0.84 -4.13 -9.35
N GLY A 62 -1.78 -4.63 -8.57
CA GLY A 62 -2.69 -5.71 -8.96
C GLY A 62 -2.41 -7.04 -8.25
N GLU A 63 -2.91 -8.13 -8.83
CA GLU A 63 -2.76 -9.47 -8.26
C GLU A 63 -1.49 -10.15 -8.76
N MET A 64 -0.55 -10.40 -7.85
CA MET A 64 0.81 -10.81 -8.22
C MET A 64 1.31 -11.98 -7.37
N ILE A 65 2.25 -12.71 -7.96
CA ILE A 65 3.02 -13.75 -7.26
C ILE A 65 4.17 -13.06 -6.53
N PHE A 66 4.43 -13.47 -5.29
CA PHE A 66 5.49 -12.88 -4.45
C PHE A 66 6.29 -13.96 -3.72
N ALA A 67 7.53 -13.65 -3.33
CA ALA A 67 8.39 -14.52 -2.52
C ALA A 67 8.25 -14.21 -1.02
N ALA A 68 7.74 -15.16 -0.23
CA ALA A 68 7.50 -14.95 1.20
C ALA A 68 8.76 -15.18 2.03
N GLY A 69 9.17 -14.19 2.83
CA GLY A 69 10.31 -14.29 3.75
C GLY A 69 10.00 -15.00 5.08
N GLN A 70 8.72 -15.21 5.36
CA GLN A 70 8.22 -15.96 6.51
C GLN A 70 6.90 -16.67 6.19
N ALA A 71 6.37 -17.45 7.12
CA ALA A 71 5.02 -17.99 6.98
C ALA A 71 3.97 -16.86 7.09
N LEU A 72 3.02 -16.82 6.16
CA LEU A 72 1.95 -15.81 6.12
C LEU A 72 0.60 -16.50 5.95
N THR A 73 -0.43 -15.86 6.49
CA THR A 73 -1.82 -16.30 6.44
C THR A 73 -2.62 -15.41 5.48
N ALA A 74 -3.69 -15.94 4.89
CA ALA A 74 -4.61 -15.11 4.12
C ALA A 74 -5.11 -13.90 4.93
N GLY A 75 -5.07 -12.71 4.33
CA GLY A 75 -5.41 -11.44 4.97
C GLY A 75 -4.25 -10.76 5.69
N ASP A 76 -3.09 -11.41 5.85
CA ASP A 76 -1.93 -10.73 6.40
C ASP A 76 -1.52 -9.58 5.48
N LYS A 77 -1.39 -8.38 6.05
CA LYS A 77 -0.75 -7.24 5.40
C LYS A 77 0.74 -7.49 5.36
N VAL A 78 1.40 -7.11 4.27
CA VAL A 78 2.82 -7.37 4.08
C VAL A 78 3.62 -6.10 3.81
N THR A 79 4.82 -6.07 4.36
CA THR A 79 5.88 -5.12 4.04
C THR A 79 7.04 -5.85 3.35
N VAL A 80 8.05 -5.08 2.95
CA VAL A 80 9.30 -5.59 2.38
C VAL A 80 10.41 -5.41 3.41
N THR A 81 11.25 -6.43 3.56
CA THR A 81 12.47 -6.37 4.35
C THR A 81 13.70 -6.52 3.48
N THR A 82 14.88 -6.52 4.12
CA THR A 82 16.16 -6.62 3.43
C THR A 82 16.19 -7.77 2.42
N SER A 83 16.75 -7.50 1.25
CA SER A 83 16.81 -8.44 0.12
C SER A 83 15.47 -8.74 -0.55
N GLY A 84 14.52 -7.82 -0.49
CA GLY A 84 13.28 -7.85 -1.28
C GLY A 84 12.26 -8.91 -0.86
N TRP A 85 12.41 -9.48 0.34
CA TRP A 85 11.49 -10.47 0.87
C TRP A 85 10.21 -9.82 1.40
N PHE A 86 9.08 -10.49 1.18
CA PHE A 86 7.80 -10.06 1.76
C PHE A 86 7.56 -10.70 3.11
N MET A 87 7.30 -9.87 4.10
CA MET A 87 7.07 -10.26 5.48
C MET A 87 5.75 -9.66 5.98
N LYS A 88 5.13 -10.28 6.99
CA LYS A 88 3.98 -9.72 7.67
C LYS A 88 4.37 -8.35 8.21
N ALA A 89 3.60 -7.33 7.87
CA ALA A 89 3.68 -6.04 8.51
C ALA A 89 3.10 -6.18 9.91
N ASP A 90 3.92 -5.99 10.95
CA ASP A 90 3.45 -6.01 12.34
C ASP A 90 3.22 -4.56 12.79
N SER A 91 2.04 -4.31 13.36
CA SER A 91 1.76 -3.04 14.02
C SER A 91 2.78 -2.67 15.12
N LEU A 92 3.49 -3.66 15.66
CA LEU A 92 4.53 -3.46 16.67
C LEU A 92 5.85 -2.95 16.11
N ASP A 93 6.14 -3.16 14.82
CA ASP A 93 7.37 -2.71 14.17
C ASP A 93 7.17 -1.30 13.56
N PRO A 94 7.72 -0.25 14.19
CA PRO A 94 7.53 1.12 13.72
C PRO A 94 8.23 1.34 12.38
N GLY A 95 7.46 1.77 11.39
CA GLY A 95 7.99 2.11 10.06
C GLY A 95 7.65 1.11 8.96
N ASP A 96 6.94 0.02 9.27
CA ASP A 96 6.41 -0.88 8.26
C ASP A 96 5.50 -0.12 7.29
N ILE A 97 5.91 -0.10 6.02
CA ILE A 97 5.09 0.36 4.91
C ILE A 97 4.46 -0.86 4.27
N ILE A 98 3.13 -0.89 4.28
CA ILE A 98 2.40 -1.97 3.63
C ILE A 98 2.46 -1.77 2.13
N VAL A 99 2.76 -2.87 1.44
CA VAL A 99 2.81 -2.93 -0.03
C VAL A 99 1.81 -3.94 -0.59
N GLY A 100 1.07 -4.65 0.26
CA GLY A 100 0.04 -5.58 -0.18
C GLY A 100 -0.62 -6.40 0.92
N GLU A 101 -1.51 -7.30 0.48
CA GLU A 101 -2.22 -8.27 1.31
C GLU A 101 -2.14 -9.68 0.69
N VAL A 102 -1.94 -10.68 1.54
CA VAL A 102 -1.82 -12.09 1.16
C VAL A 102 -3.20 -12.70 0.86
N LYS A 103 -3.36 -13.38 -0.29
CA LYS A 103 -4.63 -14.03 -0.66
C LYS A 103 -4.82 -15.42 -0.07
N ALA A 104 -3.73 -16.14 0.19
CA ALA A 104 -3.75 -17.52 0.66
C ALA A 104 -2.52 -17.83 1.52
N ASN A 105 -2.65 -18.79 2.43
CA ASN A 105 -1.55 -19.19 3.31
C ASN A 105 -0.31 -19.58 2.49
N VAL A 106 0.85 -19.10 2.91
CA VAL A 106 2.14 -19.37 2.27
C VAL A 106 3.18 -19.70 3.33
N THR A 107 4.03 -20.68 3.04
CA THR A 107 5.16 -21.07 3.87
C THR A 107 6.38 -20.19 3.58
N SER A 108 7.25 -20.03 4.57
CA SER A 108 8.53 -19.31 4.40
C SER A 108 9.34 -19.84 3.22
N GLY A 109 9.93 -18.94 2.43
CA GLY A 109 10.72 -19.24 1.24
C GLY A 109 9.90 -19.71 0.02
N SER A 110 8.58 -19.76 0.13
CA SER A 110 7.70 -20.22 -0.96
C SER A 110 7.08 -19.04 -1.71
N LEU A 111 6.52 -19.34 -2.88
CA LEU A 111 5.78 -18.36 -3.66
C LEU A 111 4.33 -18.31 -3.18
N GLY A 112 3.84 -17.10 -2.91
CA GLY A 112 2.45 -16.81 -2.58
C GLY A 112 1.77 -16.01 -3.68
N THR A 113 0.47 -15.78 -3.50
CA THR A 113 -0.30 -14.81 -4.30
C THR A 113 -0.89 -13.76 -3.37
N GLY A 114 -0.89 -12.51 -3.82
CA GLY A 114 -1.37 -11.38 -3.05
C GLY A 114 -1.89 -10.27 -3.95
N ILE A 115 -2.60 -9.33 -3.34
CA ILE A 115 -2.97 -8.07 -3.98
C ILE A 115 -1.95 -7.05 -3.52
N PHE A 116 -1.19 -6.50 -4.46
CA PHE A 116 -0.08 -5.61 -4.17
C PHE A 116 -0.30 -4.26 -4.79
N TRP A 117 0.28 -3.27 -4.13
CA TRP A 117 0.40 -1.93 -4.65
C TRP A 117 1.63 -1.29 -4.04
N PHE A 118 2.49 -0.71 -4.89
CA PHE A 118 3.74 -0.10 -4.45
C PHE A 118 3.64 1.41 -4.56
N PRO A 119 3.35 2.12 -3.46
CA PRO A 119 3.23 3.55 -3.49
C PRO A 119 4.60 4.20 -3.33
N ASN A 120 5.43 4.14 -4.36
CA ASN A 120 6.70 4.88 -4.32
C ASN A 120 6.46 6.38 -4.58
N ALA A 121 7.26 7.25 -3.97
CA ALA A 121 7.10 8.69 -4.17
C ALA A 121 7.43 9.16 -5.59
N ASP A 122 8.24 8.37 -6.31
CA ASP A 122 8.81 8.73 -7.62
C ASP A 122 7.91 8.35 -8.81
N TYR A 123 6.86 7.53 -8.61
CA TYR A 123 6.06 6.95 -9.69
C TYR A 123 4.58 6.71 -9.34
N VAL A 124 3.98 7.52 -8.46
CA VAL A 124 2.52 7.48 -8.29
C VAL A 124 1.84 8.44 -9.28
N PRO A 125 1.19 7.94 -10.35
CA PRO A 125 0.22 8.74 -11.10
C PRO A 125 -0.96 9.08 -10.18
N GLN A 126 -1.69 10.15 -10.54
CA GLN A 126 -2.89 10.68 -9.87
C GLN A 126 -3.68 9.59 -9.10
N GLY A 127 -4.02 9.86 -7.84
CA GLY A 127 -4.58 8.87 -6.91
C GLY A 127 -5.62 7.94 -7.54
N PHE A 128 -5.48 6.63 -7.31
CA PHE A 128 -6.49 5.68 -7.77
C PHE A 128 -7.67 5.76 -6.82
N THR A 129 -8.82 6.12 -7.40
CA THR A 129 -10.04 6.39 -6.67
C THR A 129 -11.17 5.51 -7.18
N ALA A 130 -12.07 5.12 -6.29
CA ALA A 130 -13.24 4.31 -6.62
C ALA A 130 -14.48 4.86 -5.92
N ASN A 131 -15.61 4.82 -6.63
CA ASN A 131 -16.90 5.14 -6.04
C ASN A 131 -17.41 3.93 -5.26
N ILE A 132 -17.46 4.06 -3.93
CA ILE A 132 -17.88 2.99 -3.02
C ILE A 132 -18.99 3.51 -2.11
N ALA A 133 -19.96 2.66 -1.80
CA ALA A 133 -21.02 2.97 -0.85
C ALA A 133 -20.47 2.88 0.58
N ALA A 134 -20.69 3.93 1.38
CA ALA A 134 -20.39 3.93 2.80
C ALA A 134 -21.62 3.45 3.59
N LYS A 135 -21.40 2.59 4.58
CA LYS A 135 -22.47 2.18 5.50
C LYS A 135 -22.79 3.30 6.47
N ASP A 136 -21.76 3.91 7.05
CA ASP A 136 -21.88 5.01 8.01
C ASP A 136 -21.52 6.35 7.37
N ALA A 137 -21.85 7.45 8.06
CA ALA A 137 -21.45 8.78 7.61
C ALA A 137 -19.94 8.98 7.83
N ILE A 138 -19.23 9.44 6.81
CA ILE A 138 -17.77 9.66 6.84
C ILE A 138 -17.47 11.06 6.30
N GLY A 139 -16.63 11.81 7.02
CA GLY A 139 -16.22 13.15 6.60
C GLY A 139 -15.17 13.13 5.48
N ALA A 140 -15.07 14.22 4.72
CA ALA A 140 -13.98 14.39 3.76
C ALA A 140 -12.59 14.36 4.44
N GLY A 141 -11.67 13.62 3.85
CA GLY A 141 -10.29 13.43 4.28
C GLY A 141 -10.09 12.38 5.38
N TYR A 142 -11.16 11.75 5.87
CA TYR A 142 -11.04 10.70 6.90
C TYR A 142 -10.59 9.37 6.28
N ALA A 143 -9.73 8.66 6.99
CA ALA A 143 -9.43 7.27 6.71
C ALA A 143 -10.66 6.40 6.98
N ALA A 144 -10.89 5.41 6.12
CA ALA A 144 -12.05 4.55 6.14
C ALA A 144 -11.65 3.08 6.08
N ASP A 145 -12.38 2.26 6.85
CA ASP A 145 -12.39 0.81 6.75
C ASP A 145 -13.50 0.43 5.77
N LEU A 146 -13.11 -0.10 4.61
CA LEU A 146 -14.07 -0.43 3.57
C LEU A 146 -14.82 -1.74 3.87
N PHE A 147 -14.27 -2.60 4.72
CA PHE A 147 -14.93 -3.81 5.16
C PHE A 147 -16.03 -3.51 6.19
N ALA A 148 -15.74 -2.66 7.18
CA ALA A 148 -16.74 -2.18 8.13
C ALA A 148 -17.71 -1.16 7.51
N GLY A 149 -17.29 -0.46 6.46
CA GLY A 149 -18.03 0.61 5.81
C GLY A 149 -18.11 1.88 6.66
N ALA A 150 -17.09 2.13 7.50
CA ALA A 150 -17.06 3.16 8.53
C ALA A 150 -15.70 3.87 8.58
N VAL A 151 -15.56 4.83 9.48
CA VAL A 151 -14.27 5.48 9.78
C VAL A 151 -13.29 4.43 10.33
N ALA A 152 -12.06 4.42 9.83
CA ALA A 152 -11.02 3.49 10.29
C ALA A 152 -10.68 3.73 11.78
N ALA A 153 -10.61 2.64 12.55
CA ALA A 153 -10.31 2.68 13.99
C ALA A 153 -8.80 2.66 14.30
N ALA A 154 -7.97 2.31 13.33
CA ALA A 154 -6.51 2.34 13.44
C ALA A 154 -5.87 2.42 12.05
N GLY A 155 -4.54 2.56 12.01
CA GLY A 155 -3.76 2.41 10.79
C GLY A 155 -4.08 1.11 10.04
N TYR A 156 -4.11 -0.03 10.73
CA TYR A 156 -4.40 -1.35 10.14
C TYR A 156 -5.75 -1.44 9.42
N ASP A 157 -6.74 -0.66 9.85
CA ASP A 157 -8.09 -0.66 9.26
C ASP A 157 -8.25 0.40 8.16
N ALA A 158 -7.23 1.22 7.90
CA ALA A 158 -7.30 2.31 6.93
C ALA A 158 -7.14 1.79 5.50
N ASP A 159 -8.23 1.32 4.90
CA ASP A 159 -8.25 0.83 3.52
C ASP A 159 -8.28 1.95 2.48
N ALA A 160 -8.90 3.08 2.82
CA ALA A 160 -9.14 4.19 1.90
C ALA A 160 -9.23 5.56 2.60
N VAL A 161 -9.31 6.63 1.81
CA VAL A 161 -9.57 8.00 2.28
C VAL A 161 -10.76 8.58 1.56
N ALA A 162 -11.82 8.95 2.30
CA ALA A 162 -12.99 9.59 1.71
C ALA A 162 -12.61 10.94 1.11
N GLN A 163 -12.74 11.13 -0.20
CA GLN A 163 -12.39 12.41 -0.84
C GLN A 163 -13.50 13.46 -0.69
N ASN A 164 -14.74 13.02 -0.43
CA ASN A 164 -15.87 13.89 -0.10
C ASN A 164 -16.63 13.34 1.10
N THR A 165 -17.30 14.22 1.83
CA THR A 165 -18.22 13.84 2.91
C THR A 165 -19.36 13.00 2.34
N VAL A 166 -19.69 11.90 3.01
CA VAL A 166 -20.76 10.97 2.63
C VAL A 166 -21.70 10.76 3.81
N SER A 167 -23.00 10.74 3.53
CA SER A 167 -24.02 10.34 4.49
C SER A 167 -24.06 8.81 4.61
N SER A 168 -24.59 8.30 5.72
CA SER A 168 -24.84 6.85 5.87
C SER A 168 -25.68 6.32 4.69
N GLY A 169 -25.24 5.21 4.10
CA GLY A 169 -25.83 4.60 2.91
C GLY A 169 -25.55 5.33 1.59
N GLY A 170 -24.79 6.42 1.60
CA GLY A 170 -24.43 7.18 0.40
C GLY A 170 -23.20 6.62 -0.32
N THR A 171 -23.01 7.03 -1.56
CA THR A 171 -21.80 6.71 -2.36
C THR A 171 -20.90 7.92 -2.44
N THR A 172 -19.60 7.72 -2.26
CA THR A 172 -18.58 8.77 -2.44
C THR A 172 -17.35 8.21 -3.13
N ASN A 173 -16.49 9.13 -3.56
CA ASN A 173 -15.21 8.76 -4.13
C ASN A 173 -14.19 8.52 -3.00
N PHE A 174 -13.65 7.32 -2.95
CA PHE A 174 -12.61 6.93 -2.01
C PHE A 174 -11.27 6.87 -2.73
N LEU A 175 -10.27 7.57 -2.19
CA LEU A 175 -8.88 7.37 -2.56
C LEU A 175 -8.42 6.04 -1.97
N LEU A 176 -8.18 5.08 -2.83
CA LEU A 176 -7.69 3.77 -2.42
C LEU A 176 -6.17 3.77 -2.25
N LEU A 177 -5.49 4.71 -2.92
CA LEU A 177 -4.04 4.88 -2.89
C LEU A 177 -3.63 6.15 -3.64
N GLY A 178 -2.40 6.58 -3.39
CA GLY A 178 -1.72 7.66 -4.06
C GLY A 178 -2.04 9.03 -3.47
N ILE A 179 -1.90 10.07 -4.29
CA ILE A 179 -2.02 11.45 -3.79
C ILE A 179 -3.49 11.85 -3.71
N GLY A 180 -3.91 12.28 -2.52
CA GLY A 180 -5.23 12.88 -2.32
C GLY A 180 -5.34 13.63 -1.00
N ALA A 181 -6.55 14.07 -0.71
CA ALA A 181 -6.83 14.94 0.42
C ALA A 181 -7.01 14.10 1.71
N GLY A 182 -6.15 14.29 2.71
CA GLY A 182 -6.20 13.63 4.01
C GLY A 182 -6.32 14.62 5.15
N ARG A 183 -7.18 14.34 6.13
CA ARG A 183 -7.43 15.20 7.29
C ARG A 183 -6.54 14.81 8.46
N VAL A 184 -5.74 15.75 8.95
CA VAL A 184 -4.78 15.48 10.03
C VAL A 184 -5.32 15.92 11.40
N GLY A 185 -5.06 15.11 12.43
CA GLY A 185 -5.44 15.39 13.82
C GLY A 185 -4.39 16.20 14.57
N ALA A 186 -3.13 16.13 14.14
CA ALA A 186 -2.01 16.91 14.67
C ALA A 186 -1.24 17.58 13.52
N PRO A 187 -0.52 18.68 13.76
CA PRO A 187 0.26 19.33 12.72
C PRO A 187 1.33 18.38 12.15
N THR A 188 1.54 18.43 10.84
CA THR A 188 2.52 17.58 10.15
C THR A 188 3.52 18.41 9.35
N SER A 189 4.68 17.84 9.09
CA SER A 189 5.71 18.38 8.18
C SER A 189 5.74 17.62 6.86
N ALA A 190 6.28 18.24 5.80
CA ALA A 190 6.51 17.56 4.53
C ALA A 190 7.44 16.34 4.72
N GLY A 191 7.13 15.23 4.06
CA GLY A 191 7.84 13.96 4.15
C GLY A 191 7.53 13.14 5.41
N GLN A 192 6.72 13.66 6.33
CA GLN A 192 6.43 12.96 7.57
C GLN A 192 5.52 11.75 7.35
N ASN A 193 5.94 10.59 7.86
CA ASN A 193 5.15 9.37 7.88
C ASN A 193 3.94 9.55 8.83
N LEU A 194 2.79 9.06 8.38
CA LEU A 194 1.50 9.22 9.04
C LEU A 194 0.87 7.86 9.34
N THR A 195 0.24 7.76 10.50
CA THR A 195 -0.67 6.69 10.88
C THR A 195 -2.09 7.24 11.06
N VAL A 196 -3.05 6.39 11.38
CA VAL A 196 -4.46 6.75 11.59
C VAL A 196 -4.87 6.54 13.05
N THR A 197 -5.53 7.54 13.61
CA THR A 197 -6.13 7.50 14.96
C THR A 197 -7.47 6.77 14.97
N THR A 198 -8.00 6.46 16.14
CA THR A 198 -9.35 5.87 16.34
C THR A 198 -10.51 6.72 15.82
N SER A 199 -10.25 7.95 15.41
CA SER A 199 -11.24 8.85 14.83
C SER A 199 -11.02 9.09 13.34
N GLY A 200 -10.20 8.26 12.66
CA GLY A 200 -9.93 8.35 11.22
C GLY A 200 -9.06 9.53 10.80
N TYR A 201 -8.53 10.30 11.75
CA TYR A 201 -7.57 11.36 11.44
C TYR A 201 -6.20 10.78 11.20
N PHE A 202 -5.49 11.34 10.22
CA PHE A 202 -4.06 11.12 10.06
C PHE A 202 -3.28 11.85 11.14
N THR A 203 -2.25 11.22 11.68
CA THR A 203 -1.37 11.83 12.69
C THR A 203 0.06 11.38 12.41
N PRO A 204 1.08 12.16 12.79
CA PRO A 204 2.46 11.68 12.73
C PRO A 204 2.59 10.28 13.33
N ALA A 205 3.14 9.34 12.56
CA ALA A 205 3.46 8.02 13.07
C ALA A 205 4.53 8.16 14.15
N VAL A 206 4.25 7.68 15.35
CA VAL A 206 5.23 7.63 16.44
C VAL A 206 6.16 6.43 16.27
N THR A 207 7.40 6.57 16.73
CA THR A 207 8.54 5.64 16.56
C THR A 207 8.35 4.27 17.22
N SER A 208 7.16 3.91 17.71
CA SER A 208 6.81 2.57 18.20
C SER A 208 5.30 2.34 18.13
N GLY A 209 4.85 1.28 17.45
CA GLY A 209 3.46 0.79 17.53
C GLY A 209 2.45 1.33 16.52
N GLY A 210 2.87 2.13 15.52
CA GLY A 210 1.98 2.73 14.53
C GLY A 210 2.38 2.38 13.11
N MET A 211 1.50 1.72 12.36
CA MET A 211 1.71 1.42 10.95
C MET A 211 1.69 2.68 10.11
N VAL A 212 2.63 2.80 9.17
CA VAL A 212 2.69 3.93 8.25
C VAL A 212 1.73 3.67 7.09
N VAL A 213 0.69 4.49 6.99
CA VAL A 213 -0.36 4.34 5.97
C VAL A 213 -0.43 5.52 5.01
N ALA A 214 0.28 6.60 5.33
CA ALA A 214 0.44 7.72 4.43
C ALA A 214 1.73 8.48 4.72
N LYS A 215 2.09 9.39 3.82
CA LYS A 215 3.13 10.40 4.02
C LYS A 215 2.59 11.79 3.68
N ALA A 216 2.87 12.77 4.52
CA ALA A 216 2.52 14.16 4.26
C ALA A 216 3.36 14.71 3.10
N ILE A 217 2.73 15.30 2.08
CA ILE A 217 3.45 15.88 0.93
C ILE A 217 3.92 17.30 1.26
N SER A 218 3.13 18.02 2.04
CA SER A 218 3.42 19.36 2.54
C SER A 218 3.17 19.43 4.04
N ALA A 219 3.51 20.58 4.66
CA ALA A 219 3.02 20.85 6.01
C ALA A 219 1.48 20.96 6.01
N ILE A 220 0.84 20.38 7.02
CA ILE A 220 -0.62 20.40 7.19
C ILE A 220 -0.93 20.79 8.63
N ALA A 221 -1.86 21.74 8.82
CA ALA A 221 -2.27 22.19 10.15
C ALA A 221 -3.23 21.17 10.80
N SER A 222 -3.22 21.09 12.13
CA SER A 222 -4.17 20.23 12.87
C SER A 222 -5.62 20.60 12.55
N GLY A 223 -6.46 19.58 12.35
CA GLY A 223 -7.88 19.70 12.08
C GLY A 223 -8.22 20.04 10.63
N THR A 224 -7.22 20.28 9.77
CA THR A 224 -7.43 20.61 8.35
C THR A 224 -7.11 19.45 7.43
N THR A 225 -7.52 19.59 6.17
CA THR A 225 -7.20 18.64 5.11
C THR A 225 -6.02 19.17 4.31
N GLY A 226 -5.09 18.30 3.94
CA GLY A 226 -3.97 18.61 3.06
C GLY A 226 -3.61 17.43 2.17
N ASN A 227 -2.66 17.62 1.26
CA ASN A 227 -2.24 16.57 0.35
C ASN A 227 -1.37 15.55 1.09
N ILE A 228 -1.81 14.30 1.05
CA ILE A 228 -1.05 13.14 1.54
C ILE A 228 -0.85 12.17 0.39
N MET A 229 0.24 11.42 0.46
CA MET A 229 0.43 10.20 -0.31
C MET A 229 -0.09 9.06 0.55
N PHE A 230 -1.30 8.59 0.27
CA PHE A 230 -1.89 7.46 0.95
C PHE A 230 -1.38 6.16 0.32
N TYR A 231 -0.97 5.21 1.14
CA TYR A 231 -0.32 3.99 0.68
C TYR A 231 -1.30 2.89 0.31
N GLY A 232 -2.55 2.97 0.79
CA GLY A 232 -3.57 1.95 0.54
C GLY A 232 -3.23 0.65 1.24
N GLN A 233 -4.13 0.13 2.07
CA GLN A 233 -3.87 -1.16 2.73
C GLN A 233 -4.29 -2.38 1.90
N GLY A 234 -4.74 -2.21 0.65
CA GLY A 234 -5.11 -3.34 -0.21
C GLY A 234 -6.21 -4.25 0.34
N GLY A 235 -6.99 -3.79 1.33
CA GLY A 235 -7.96 -4.61 2.06
C GLY A 235 -9.33 -4.77 1.43
N TYR A 236 -9.55 -4.27 0.21
CA TYR A 236 -10.84 -4.49 -0.42
C TYR A 236 -10.96 -5.93 -0.94
N LYS A 237 -11.57 -6.80 -0.12
CA LYS A 237 -12.25 -8.01 -0.60
C LYS A 237 -13.40 -7.56 -1.49
N ALA A 238 -13.12 -7.22 -2.75
CA ALA A 238 -14.15 -6.97 -3.75
C ALA A 238 -14.94 -8.27 -3.97
N THR A 239 -15.99 -8.52 -3.19
CA THR A 239 -16.88 -9.65 -3.43
C THR A 239 -17.72 -9.48 -4.69
N SER A 240 -17.67 -8.32 -5.36
CA SER A 240 -18.14 -8.18 -6.74
C SER A 240 -17.79 -6.80 -7.29
N TRP A 241 -16.97 -6.76 -8.34
CA TRP A 241 -17.08 -5.69 -9.32
C TRP A 241 -18.34 -5.98 -10.15
N THR A 242 -19.48 -5.41 -9.79
CA THR A 242 -20.56 -5.24 -10.75
C THR A 242 -20.25 -3.98 -11.55
N ALA A 243 -19.85 -4.18 -12.80
CA ALA A 243 -19.83 -3.14 -13.82
C ALA A 243 -21.24 -2.53 -14.01
#